data_AF-X1GPM8-F1
#
_entry.id   AF-X1GPM8-F1
#
_cell.length_a   1.000
_cell.length_b   1.000
_cell.length_c   1.000
_cell.angle_alpha   90.00
_cell.angle_beta   90.00
_cell.angle_gamma   90.00
#
_symmetry.space_group_name_H-M   'P 1'
#
loop_
_entity.id
_entity.type
_entity.pdbx_description
1 polymer ?
#
loop_
_entity_poly.entity_id
_entity_poly.type
_entity_poly.pdbx_seq_one_letter_code
_entity_poly.pdbx_strand_id
1 'polypeptide(L)'
;MKEKIKKNILEKVISKFKFPLNMKRIGIDIGSDNLKAVVIDGKDITPYLKKIDGKPIYALKETLDEIITKHGNEAYLGVTGVNSISLSDVLNEKQVISESIAIKGGIASLDLGIKKKEKLAVIDVGASSQEYFEFERHNGKLFLESYNLEDKCG
;
A
#
# COMPACT_ATOMS: atom_id res chain seq x y z
N MET A 1 -19.71 -1.00 16.07
CA MET A 1 -18.80 0.18 16.24
C MET A 1 -17.59 0.15 15.29
N LYS A 2 -16.90 -0.99 15.13
CA LYS A 2 -15.75 -1.15 14.20
C LYS A 2 -16.06 -0.88 12.71
N GLU A 3 -17.21 -1.32 12.20
CA GLU A 3 -17.59 -1.09 10.79
C GLU A 3 -17.84 0.39 10.46
N LYS A 4 -18.47 1.12 11.38
CA LYS A 4 -18.76 2.55 11.22
C LYS A 4 -17.49 3.40 11.21
N ILE A 5 -16.47 3.00 12.00
CA ILE A 5 -15.14 3.62 12.01
C ILE A 5 -14.40 3.33 10.70
N LYS A 6 -14.42 2.08 10.21
CA LYS A 6 -13.83 1.72 8.89
C LYS A 6 -14.45 2.53 7.76
N LYS A 7 -15.79 2.66 7.72
CA LYS A 7 -16.51 3.42 6.68
C LYS A 7 -16.14 4.91 6.68
N ASN A 8 -16.07 5.55 7.85
CA ASN A 8 -15.70 6.96 7.96
C ASN A 8 -14.25 7.25 7.57
N ILE A 9 -13.31 6.34 7.84
CA ILE A 9 -11.92 6.47 7.39
C ILE A 9 -11.84 6.33 5.87
N LEU A 10 -12.58 5.37 5.29
CA LEU A 10 -12.65 5.13 3.86
C LEU A 10 -13.16 6.36 3.10
N GLU A 11 -14.29 6.92 3.52
CA GLU A 11 -14.91 8.11 2.90
C GLU A 11 -13.97 9.33 2.92
N LYS A 12 -13.20 9.51 4.01
CA LYS A 12 -12.18 10.56 4.10
C LYS A 12 -11.02 10.35 3.14
N VAL A 13 -10.52 9.12 3.03
CA VAL A 13 -9.43 8.76 2.10
C VAL A 13 -9.81 9.09 0.67
N ILE A 14 -11.01 8.67 0.26
CA ILE A 14 -11.53 8.86 -1.08
C ILE A 14 -11.60 10.34 -1.46
N SER A 15 -12.06 11.20 -0.54
CA SER A 15 -12.22 12.63 -0.78
C SER A 15 -10.90 13.38 -1.08
N LYS A 16 -9.74 12.77 -0.79
CA LYS A 16 -8.42 13.38 -0.97
C LYS A 16 -7.71 12.97 -2.26
N PHE A 17 -8.21 11.97 -2.98
CA PHE A 17 -7.63 11.62 -4.28
C PHE A 17 -7.89 12.74 -5.30
N LYS A 18 -6.82 13.37 -5.78
CA LYS A 18 -6.86 14.42 -6.81
C LYS A 18 -6.86 13.89 -8.25
N PHE A 19 -7.24 12.63 -8.41
CA PHE A 19 -7.13 11.95 -9.68
C PHE A 19 -8.49 11.81 -10.36
N PRO A 20 -8.53 11.55 -11.68
CA PRO A 20 -9.78 11.33 -12.38
C PRO A 20 -10.57 10.19 -11.70
N LEU A 21 -11.79 10.48 -11.25
CA LEU A 21 -12.67 9.53 -10.55
C LEU A 21 -13.05 8.31 -11.40
N ASN A 22 -12.83 8.39 -12.72
CA ASN A 22 -13.09 7.33 -13.68
C ASN A 22 -11.90 6.37 -13.87
N MET A 23 -10.84 6.45 -13.06
CA MET A 23 -9.61 5.67 -13.27
C MET A 23 -9.30 4.74 -12.11
N LYS A 24 -9.56 3.44 -12.34
CA LYS A 24 -9.32 2.35 -11.38
C LYS A 24 -7.84 2.18 -11.08
N ARG A 25 -7.51 1.92 -9.82
CA ARG A 25 -6.14 1.65 -9.35
C ARG A 25 -6.08 0.40 -8.50
N ILE A 26 -4.96 -0.29 -8.59
CA ILE A 26 -4.64 -1.46 -7.79
C ILE A 26 -3.28 -1.20 -7.14
N GLY A 27 -3.25 -1.24 -5.82
CA GLY A 27 -2.00 -1.28 -5.05
C GLY A 27 -1.80 -2.68 -4.48
N ILE A 28 -0.62 -3.26 -4.63
CA ILE A 28 -0.26 -4.58 -4.10
C ILE A 28 1.00 -4.46 -3.26
N ASP A 29 0.96 -4.98 -2.04
CA ASP A 29 2.09 -5.13 -1.14
C ASP A 29 2.36 -6.63 -0.95
N ILE A 30 3.50 -7.09 -1.45
CA ILE A 30 3.91 -8.51 -1.41
C ILE A 30 4.98 -8.67 -0.34
N GLY A 31 4.51 -8.91 0.88
CA GLY A 31 5.37 -9.21 2.03
C GLY A 31 5.97 -10.61 1.96
N SER A 32 6.61 -11.06 3.06
CA SER A 32 7.20 -12.39 3.16
C SER A 32 6.15 -13.50 3.34
N ASP A 33 5.17 -13.29 4.22
CA ASP A 33 4.15 -14.30 4.58
C ASP A 33 2.78 -14.04 3.91
N ASN A 34 2.47 -12.78 3.62
CA ASN A 34 1.17 -12.37 3.12
C ASN A 34 1.29 -11.36 1.97
N LEU A 35 0.35 -11.45 1.03
CA LEU A 35 0.09 -10.46 0.00
C LEU A 35 -1.16 -9.66 0.39
N LYS A 36 -1.05 -8.34 0.38
CA LYS A 36 -2.16 -7.41 0.57
C LYS A 36 -2.40 -6.69 -0.75
N ALA A 37 -3.65 -6.57 -1.17
CA ALA A 37 -4.00 -5.73 -2.31
C ALA A 37 -5.19 -4.84 -2.00
N VAL A 38 -5.26 -3.69 -2.66
CA VAL A 38 -6.37 -2.74 -2.56
C VAL A 38 -6.73 -2.26 -3.95
N VAL A 39 -7.99 -2.45 -4.32
CA VAL A 39 -8.58 -1.87 -5.53
C VAL A 39 -9.32 -0.59 -5.13
N ILE A 40 -9.03 0.52 -5.82
CA ILE A 40 -9.71 1.80 -5.67
C ILE A 40 -10.41 2.11 -7.00
N ASP A 41 -11.74 2.16 -6.98
CA ASP A 41 -12.58 2.46 -8.13
C ASP A 41 -13.56 3.59 -7.77
N GLY A 42 -13.23 4.82 -8.17
CA GLY A 42 -13.94 6.02 -7.73
C GLY A 42 -13.98 6.14 -6.20
N LYS A 43 -15.12 5.84 -5.58
CA LYS A 43 -15.32 5.84 -4.12
C LYS A 43 -15.31 4.44 -3.50
N ASP A 44 -15.21 3.40 -4.29
CA ASP A 44 -15.20 2.04 -3.77
C ASP A 44 -13.76 1.60 -3.51
N ILE A 45 -13.53 1.06 -2.32
CA ILE A 45 -12.23 0.51 -1.91
C ILE A 45 -12.44 -0.94 -1.50
N THR A 46 -11.84 -1.86 -2.26
CA THR A 46 -11.95 -3.30 -2.03
C THR A 46 -10.59 -3.86 -1.62
N PRO A 47 -10.40 -4.28 -0.35
CA PRO A 47 -9.17 -4.91 0.10
C PRO A 47 -9.17 -6.42 -0.18
N TYR A 48 -7.99 -6.96 -0.41
CA TYR A 48 -7.69 -8.38 -0.58
C TYR A 48 -6.52 -8.75 0.33
N LEU A 49 -6.57 -9.95 0.89
CA LEU A 49 -5.50 -10.52 1.70
C LEU A 49 -5.34 -11.99 1.32
N LYS A 50 -4.12 -12.38 0.98
CA LYS A 50 -3.78 -13.74 0.55
C LYS A 50 -2.53 -14.20 1.28
N LYS A 51 -2.51 -15.45 1.75
CA LYS A 51 -1.28 -16.08 2.23
C LYS A 51 -0.37 -16.43 1.06
N ILE A 52 0.94 -16.28 1.25
CA ILE A 52 1.94 -16.60 0.23
C ILE A 52 2.33 -18.08 0.26
N ASP A 53 2.44 -18.68 1.45
CA ASP A 53 2.81 -20.09 1.66
C ASP A 53 4.05 -20.52 0.82
N GLY A 54 5.07 -19.64 0.78
CA GLY A 54 6.31 -19.82 0.02
C GLY A 54 6.17 -19.69 -1.51
N LYS A 55 5.01 -19.26 -2.02
CA LYS A 55 4.69 -19.20 -3.46
C LYS A 55 4.17 -17.81 -3.89
N PRO A 56 5.00 -16.74 -3.80
CA PRO A 56 4.53 -15.36 -4.01
C PRO A 56 3.96 -15.10 -5.40
N ILE A 57 4.54 -15.71 -6.44
CA ILE A 57 4.05 -15.58 -7.83
C ILE A 57 2.63 -16.15 -7.97
N TYR A 58 2.36 -17.30 -7.35
CA TYR A 58 1.03 -17.92 -7.41
C TYR A 58 0.00 -17.09 -6.63
N ALA A 59 0.36 -16.62 -5.44
CA ALA A 59 -0.50 -15.75 -4.64
C ALA A 59 -0.85 -14.46 -5.40
N LEU A 60 0.13 -13.85 -6.09
CA LEU A 60 -0.11 -12.69 -6.94
C LEU A 60 -1.06 -13.01 -8.10
N LYS A 61 -0.79 -14.09 -8.84
CA LYS A 61 -1.62 -14.50 -9.98
C LYS A 61 -3.08 -14.71 -9.56
N GLU A 62 -3.31 -15.50 -8.51
CA GLU A 62 -4.67 -15.77 -8.02
C GLU A 62 -5.37 -14.48 -7.58
N THR A 63 -4.65 -13.59 -6.87
CA THR A 63 -5.21 -12.30 -6.44
C THR A 63 -5.57 -11.42 -7.64
N LEU A 64 -4.74 -11.37 -8.68
CA LEU A 64 -5.03 -10.64 -9.90
C LEU A 64 -6.21 -11.24 -10.67
N ASP A 65 -6.30 -12.57 -10.78
CA ASP A 65 -7.42 -13.27 -11.41
C ASP A 65 -8.75 -12.95 -10.68
N GLU A 66 -8.73 -12.94 -9.34
CA GLU A 66 -9.87 -12.54 -8.51
C GLU A 66 -10.26 -11.06 -8.74
N ILE A 67 -9.27 -10.15 -8.80
CA ILE A 67 -9.49 -8.73 -9.07
C ILE A 67 -10.06 -8.52 -10.47
N ILE A 68 -9.48 -9.13 -11.50
CA ILE A 68 -9.92 -8.99 -12.89
C ILE A 68 -11.34 -9.53 -13.06
N THR A 69 -11.65 -10.67 -12.44
CA THR A 69 -13.00 -11.26 -12.48
C THR A 69 -14.05 -10.31 -11.90
N LYS A 70 -13.72 -9.62 -10.80
CA LYS A 70 -14.66 -8.76 -10.07
C LYS A 70 -14.72 -7.32 -10.58
N HIS A 71 -13.60 -6.79 -11.05
CA HIS A 71 -13.41 -5.38 -11.34
C HIS A 71 -12.99 -5.10 -12.79
N GLY A 72 -12.74 -6.12 -13.62
CA GLY A 72 -12.18 -5.95 -14.96
C GLY A 72 -10.67 -5.72 -14.97
N ASN A 73 -10.09 -5.66 -16.17
CA ASN A 73 -8.64 -5.64 -16.41
C ASN A 73 -8.04 -4.24 -16.65
N GLU A 74 -8.87 -3.19 -16.75
CA GLU A 74 -8.39 -1.82 -16.95
C GLU A 74 -8.15 -1.11 -15.61
N ALA A 75 -6.88 -1.03 -15.21
CA ALA A 75 -6.44 -0.32 -14.01
C ALA A 75 -4.96 0.07 -14.06
N TYR A 76 -4.60 1.08 -13.27
CA TYR A 76 -3.20 1.37 -12.95
C TYR A 76 -2.73 0.47 -11.82
N LEU A 77 -1.61 -0.20 -12.02
CA LEU A 77 -1.03 -1.12 -11.05
C LEU A 77 0.23 -0.52 -10.42
N GLY A 78 0.29 -0.54 -9.09
CA GLY A 78 1.51 -0.32 -8.31
C GLY A 78 1.76 -1.50 -7.38
N VAL A 79 3.00 -1.95 -7.29
CA VAL A 79 3.44 -3.11 -6.51
C VAL A 79 4.63 -2.72 -5.65
N THR A 80 4.61 -3.09 -4.37
CA THR A 80 5.67 -2.86 -3.37
C THR A 80 5.91 -4.14 -2.56
N GLY A 81 6.84 -4.07 -1.60
CA GLY A 81 7.13 -5.12 -0.63
C GLY A 81 8.32 -5.98 -1.04
N VAL A 82 8.86 -6.73 -0.10
CA VAL A 82 10.11 -7.49 -0.24
C VAL A 82 10.12 -8.47 -1.43
N ASN A 83 8.97 -9.05 -1.76
CA ASN A 83 8.83 -9.99 -2.87
C ASN A 83 8.50 -9.32 -4.21
N SER A 84 8.42 -7.99 -4.28
CA SER A 84 8.21 -7.28 -5.55
C SER A 84 9.44 -7.38 -6.47
N ILE A 85 10.65 -7.46 -5.89
CA ILE A 85 11.92 -7.54 -6.65
C ILE A 85 12.00 -8.82 -7.46
N SER A 86 11.56 -9.96 -6.90
CA SER A 86 11.55 -11.26 -7.60
C SER A 86 10.55 -11.33 -8.75
N LEU A 87 9.73 -10.29 -8.92
CA LEU A 87 8.74 -10.14 -9.99
C LEU A 87 9.14 -9.08 -11.03
N SER A 88 10.36 -8.55 -10.96
CA SER A 88 10.87 -7.53 -11.89
C SER A 88 10.93 -7.98 -13.35
N ASP A 89 10.98 -9.30 -13.61
CA ASP A 89 10.89 -9.84 -14.97
C ASP A 89 9.47 -9.73 -15.57
N VAL A 90 8.45 -9.58 -14.71
CA VAL A 90 7.04 -9.54 -15.10
C VAL A 90 6.45 -8.14 -14.97
N LEU A 91 6.97 -7.35 -14.02
CA LEU A 91 6.54 -5.99 -13.73
C LEU A 91 7.51 -4.99 -14.35
N ASN A 92 6.98 -3.96 -15.01
CA ASN A 92 7.85 -2.88 -15.48
C ASN A 92 8.25 -1.94 -14.34
N GLU A 93 9.31 -1.16 -14.57
CA GLU A 93 9.86 -0.17 -13.63
C GLU A 93 8.83 0.88 -13.12
N LYS A 94 7.74 1.12 -13.86
CA LYS A 94 6.70 2.07 -13.45
C LYS A 94 5.70 1.45 -12.47
N GLN A 95 5.63 0.12 -12.42
CA GLN A 95 4.74 -0.63 -11.54
C GLN A 95 5.41 -0.94 -10.21
N VAL A 96 6.73 -1.09 -10.18
CA VAL A 96 7.47 -1.35 -8.94
C VAL A 96 7.68 -0.03 -8.19
N ILE A 97 7.14 0.06 -6.98
CA ILE A 97 7.19 1.24 -6.11
C ILE A 97 8.00 0.88 -4.87
N SER A 98 8.91 1.76 -4.46
CA SER A 98 9.65 1.54 -3.21
C SER A 98 8.73 1.63 -1.99
N GLU A 99 9.05 0.85 -0.96
CA GLU A 99 8.25 0.75 0.25
C GLU A 99 8.07 2.08 0.96
N SER A 100 9.13 2.88 1.06
CA SER A 100 9.09 4.24 1.60
C SER A 100 8.13 5.18 0.86
N ILE A 101 8.04 5.06 -0.47
CA ILE A 101 7.11 5.85 -1.29
C ILE A 101 5.67 5.35 -1.08
N ALA A 102 5.48 4.03 -1.03
CA ALA A 102 4.17 3.42 -0.78
C ALA A 102 3.61 3.80 0.59
N ILE A 103 4.42 3.69 1.66
CA ILE A 103 4.06 4.06 3.03
C ILE A 103 3.71 5.55 3.10
N LYS A 104 4.57 6.42 2.55
CA LYS A 104 4.31 7.87 2.46
C LYS A 104 2.98 8.17 1.75
N GLY A 105 2.73 7.49 0.63
CA GLY A 105 1.49 7.62 -0.14
C GLY A 105 0.25 7.16 0.65
N GLY A 106 0.37 6.03 1.35
CA GLY A 106 -0.67 5.49 2.22
C GLY A 106 -1.03 6.45 3.36
N ILE A 107 -0.04 6.97 4.09
CA ILE A 107 -0.24 7.93 5.19
C ILE A 107 -0.89 9.21 4.69
N ALA A 108 -0.43 9.74 3.55
CA ALA A 108 -1.02 10.93 2.94
C ALA A 108 -2.50 10.73 2.59
N SER A 109 -2.87 9.50 2.20
CA SER A 109 -4.23 9.13 1.81
C SER A 109 -5.13 8.87 3.02
N LEU A 110 -4.63 8.22 4.08
CA LEU A 110 -5.40 7.78 5.25
C LEU A 110 -5.88 8.89 6.19
N ASP A 111 -5.37 10.12 6.05
CA ASP A 111 -5.74 11.27 6.90
C ASP A 111 -5.84 10.91 8.39
N LEU A 112 -4.77 10.33 8.92
CA LEU A 112 -4.70 9.74 10.27
C LEU A 112 -4.86 10.77 11.43
N GLY A 113 -5.32 11.99 11.15
CA GLY A 113 -5.48 13.06 12.15
C GLY A 113 -4.15 13.61 12.67
N ILE A 114 -3.03 13.25 12.04
CA ILE A 114 -1.68 13.70 12.42
C ILE A 114 -1.58 15.20 12.12
N LYS A 115 -1.20 15.99 13.13
CA LYS A 115 -1.18 17.45 13.03
C LYS A 115 -0.18 17.93 11.96
N LYS A 116 -0.46 19.09 11.38
CA LYS A 116 0.23 19.63 10.19
C LYS A 116 1.73 19.95 10.36
N LYS A 117 2.30 19.87 11.58
CA LYS A 117 3.68 20.30 11.91
C LYS A 117 4.44 19.31 12.81
N GLU A 118 4.11 18.03 12.77
CA GLU A 118 4.78 17.04 13.61
C GLU A 118 5.63 16.10 12.75
N LYS A 119 6.82 15.77 13.26
CA LYS A 119 7.57 14.60 12.83
C LYS A 119 6.73 13.36 13.10
N LEU A 120 6.74 12.43 12.17
CA LEU A 120 6.00 11.19 12.22
C LEU A 120 7.00 10.04 12.15
N ALA A 121 7.10 9.29 13.23
CA ALA A 121 7.75 7.99 13.24
C ALA A 121 6.74 6.93 12.79
N VAL A 122 7.14 6.09 11.85
CA VAL A 122 6.40 4.90 11.40
C VAL A 122 7.28 3.70 11.68
N ILE A 123 6.73 2.76 12.45
CA ILE A 123 7.34 1.46 12.67
C ILE A 123 6.49 0.47 11.90
N ASP A 124 7.02 -0.03 10.79
CA ASP A 124 6.41 -1.13 10.05
C ASP A 124 6.91 -2.45 10.65
N VAL A 125 5.97 -3.28 11.10
CA VAL A 125 6.28 -4.56 11.75
C VAL A 125 5.75 -5.66 10.85
N GLY A 126 6.65 -6.22 10.06
CA GLY A 126 6.38 -7.37 9.20
C GLY A 126 6.56 -8.70 9.93
N ALA A 127 6.39 -9.79 9.19
CA ALA A 127 6.59 -11.15 9.71
C ALA A 127 8.09 -11.47 9.97
N SER A 128 8.99 -10.83 9.23
CA SER A 128 10.43 -11.15 9.20
C SER A 128 11.34 -9.94 9.35
N SER A 129 10.79 -8.73 9.38
CA SER A 129 11.55 -7.49 9.47
C SER A 129 10.76 -6.42 10.22
N GLN A 130 11.50 -5.45 10.80
CA GLN A 130 10.93 -4.22 11.32
C GLN A 130 11.64 -3.05 10.66
N GLU A 131 10.85 -2.16 10.06
CA GLU A 131 11.37 -1.01 9.37
C GLU A 131 10.94 0.27 10.08
N TYR A 132 11.86 1.22 10.19
CA TYR A 132 11.63 2.50 10.83
C TYR A 132 11.75 3.63 9.81
N PHE A 133 10.71 4.44 9.72
CA PHE A 133 10.68 5.62 8.85
C PHE A 133 10.37 6.88 9.66
N GLU A 134 11.19 7.90 9.52
CA GLU A 134 10.87 9.25 9.98
C GLU A 134 10.42 10.12 8.83
N PHE A 135 9.20 10.64 8.95
CA PHE A 135 8.66 11.62 8.02
C PHE A 135 8.49 12.98 8.69
N GLU A 136 8.80 14.05 7.97
CA GLU A 136 8.44 15.41 8.37
C GLU A 136 7.43 16.01 7.39
N ARG A 137 6.48 16.80 7.91
CA ARG A 137 5.47 17.45 7.07
C ARG A 137 5.84 18.91 6.80
N HIS A 138 6.21 19.20 5.56
CA HIS A 138 6.45 20.56 5.06
C HIS A 138 5.36 20.96 4.07
N ASN A 139 4.67 22.07 4.32
CA ASN A 139 3.61 22.60 3.45
C ASN A 139 2.54 21.56 3.05
N GLY A 140 2.18 20.70 4.00
CA GLY A 140 1.18 19.64 3.80
C GLY A 140 1.68 18.38 3.09
N LYS A 141 2.91 18.37 2.57
CA LYS A 141 3.57 17.21 1.97
C LYS A 141 4.49 16.51 2.98
N LEU A 142 4.57 15.18 2.92
CA LEU A 142 5.48 14.38 3.75
C LEU A 142 6.83 14.23 3.04
N PHE A 143 7.92 14.36 3.78
CA PHE A 143 9.30 14.16 3.34
C PHE A 143 9.93 13.10 4.23
N LEU A 144 10.70 12.18 3.63
CA LEU A 144 11.42 11.15 4.38
C LEU A 144 12.73 11.79 4.87
N GLU A 145 12.89 11.88 6.19
CA GLU A 145 14.08 12.46 6.83
C GLU A 145 15.13 11.39 7.12
N SER A 146 14.68 10.23 7.63
CA SER A 146 15.54 9.11 7.98
C SER A 146 14.79 7.81 7.74
N TYR A 147 15.53 6.76 7.39
CA TYR A 147 15.03 5.40 7.39
C TYR A 147 16.10 4.48 7.96
N ASN A 148 15.69 3.50 8.77
CA ASN A 148 16.56 2.44 9.26
C ASN A 148 15.89 1.08 9.04
N LEU A 149 16.64 0.16 8.47
CA LEU A 149 16.26 -1.23 8.28
C LEU A 149 16.92 -2.01 9.42
N GLU A 150 16.18 -2.30 10.50
CA GLU A 150 16.68 -3.23 11.49
C GLU A 150 16.18 -4.63 11.12
N ASP A 151 17.09 -5.44 10.56
CA ASP A 151 16.91 -6.89 10.46
C ASP A 151 16.86 -7.47 11.88
N LYS A 152 15.67 -7.49 12.49
CA LYS A 152 15.43 -8.26 13.71
C LYS A 152 14.64 -9.51 13.37
N CYS A 153 15.40 -10.59 13.14
CA CYS A 153 14.95 -11.92 13.54
C CYS A 153 14.89 -11.94 15.08
N GLY A 154 13.69 -11.80 15.65
CA GLY A 154 13.41 -12.16 17.04
C GLY A 154 13.13 -13.65 17.17
#